data_AF-A0AAU3AJR1-F1
#
_entry.id   AF-A0AAU3AJR1-F1
#
_cell.length_a   1.000
_cell.length_b   1.000
_cell.length_c   1.000
_cell.angle_alpha   90.00
_cell.angle_beta   90.00
_cell.angle_gamma   90.00
#
_symmetry.space_group_name_H-M   'P 1'
#
loop_
_entity.id
_entity.type
_entity.pdbx_description
1 polymer ?
#
loop_
_entity_poly.entity_id
_entity_poly.type
_entity_poly.pdbx_seq_one_letter_code
_entity_poly.pdbx_strand_id
1 'polypeptide(L)'
;MGYELQAVIAKDEVLRVASRDLPAARVVALGQGLALMPMTAQLFDAATDGTEGSLGFWRLPGGFDKRLADWSAAGVVAYVEAEYFGGVGEQHAAVWADGAVVLGPLHVPEGQPFGSAGSPISQALRRLGVVAGAATDEFATVGLHRHRHSEDWIA
;
A
#
# COMPACT_ATOMS: atom_id res chain seq x y z
N MET A 1 10.00 17.31 -9.21
CA MET A 1 9.04 16.31 -9.73
C MET A 1 8.74 15.38 -8.57
N GLY A 2 7.48 15.29 -8.15
CA GLY A 2 7.07 14.54 -6.96
C GLY A 2 6.62 13.12 -7.28
N TYR A 3 6.54 12.28 -6.26
CA TYR A 3 5.83 11.00 -6.28
C TYR A 3 5.04 10.87 -4.97
N GLU A 4 3.78 10.51 -5.06
CA GLU A 4 2.87 10.31 -3.95
C GLU A 4 2.08 9.02 -4.17
N LEU A 5 2.06 8.16 -3.16
CA LEU A 5 1.25 6.96 -3.13
C LEU A 5 0.70 6.75 -1.74
N GLN A 6 -0.60 6.50 -1.62
CA GLN A 6 -1.22 5.87 -0.46
C GLN A 6 -2.18 4.81 -0.99
N ALA A 7 -1.98 3.55 -0.63
CA ALA A 7 -2.75 2.48 -1.23
C ALA A 7 -2.75 1.20 -0.40
N VAL A 8 -3.83 0.43 -0.58
CA VAL A 8 -3.88 -0.99 -0.24
C VAL A 8 -3.38 -1.79 -1.44
N ILE A 9 -2.50 -2.77 -1.21
CA ILE A 9 -2.00 -3.69 -2.24
C ILE A 9 -2.24 -5.12 -1.76
N ALA A 10 -2.87 -5.93 -2.60
CA ALA A 10 -3.04 -7.37 -2.39
C ALA A 10 -3.19 -8.08 -3.73
N LYS A 11 -3.43 -9.40 -3.70
CA LYS A 11 -3.87 -10.12 -4.92
C LYS A 11 -5.18 -9.54 -5.44
N ASP A 12 -5.35 -9.55 -6.76
CA ASP A 12 -6.54 -9.01 -7.43
C ASP A 12 -7.85 -9.62 -6.88
N GLU A 13 -7.87 -10.92 -6.65
CA GLU A 13 -9.03 -11.63 -6.08
C GLU A 13 -9.41 -11.14 -4.68
N VAL A 14 -8.41 -10.82 -3.84
CA VAL A 14 -8.62 -10.32 -2.48
C VAL A 14 -9.20 -8.91 -2.52
N LEU A 15 -8.59 -8.01 -3.31
CA LEU A 15 -9.08 -6.63 -3.40
C LEU A 15 -10.47 -6.53 -4.03
N ARG A 16 -10.79 -7.38 -5.01
CA ARG A 16 -12.13 -7.41 -5.63
C ARG A 16 -13.23 -7.83 -4.67
N VAL A 17 -12.93 -8.69 -3.69
CA VAL A 17 -13.88 -9.07 -2.65
C VAL A 17 -13.96 -7.98 -1.59
N ALA A 18 -12.81 -7.51 -1.11
CA ALA A 18 -12.69 -6.45 -0.11
C ALA A 18 -13.39 -5.14 -0.52
N SER A 19 -13.33 -4.78 -1.80
CA SER A 19 -13.87 -3.52 -2.31
C SER A 19 -15.39 -3.52 -2.52
N ARG A 20 -16.08 -4.67 -2.36
CA ARG A 20 -17.52 -4.78 -2.70
C ARG A 20 -18.40 -3.85 -1.87
N ASP A 21 -18.05 -3.68 -0.60
CA ASP A 21 -18.81 -2.87 0.35
C ASP A 21 -18.28 -1.42 0.43
N LEU A 22 -17.36 -1.04 -0.47
CA LEU A 22 -16.75 0.29 -0.54
C LEU A 22 -17.00 0.89 -1.92
N PRO A 23 -18.13 1.59 -2.15
CA PRO A 23 -18.46 2.18 -3.45
C PRO A 23 -17.43 3.19 -3.98
N ALA A 24 -16.66 3.82 -3.08
CA ALA A 24 -15.56 4.73 -3.42
C ALA A 24 -14.27 4.01 -3.80
N ALA A 25 -14.14 2.71 -3.50
CA ALA A 25 -12.95 1.94 -3.83
C ALA A 25 -12.86 1.69 -5.34
N ARG A 26 -11.66 1.81 -5.88
CA ARG A 26 -11.31 1.46 -7.24
C ARG A 26 -10.10 0.56 -7.20
N VAL A 27 -10.20 -0.60 -7.87
CA VAL A 27 -9.15 -1.60 -7.90
C VAL A 27 -8.49 -1.56 -9.28
N VAL A 28 -7.17 -1.40 -9.29
CA VAL A 28 -6.36 -1.23 -10.49
C VAL A 28 -5.33 -2.35 -10.57
N ALA A 29 -5.22 -3.01 -11.71
CA ALA A 29 -4.29 -4.13 -11.87
C ALA A 29 -2.83 -3.66 -11.82
N LEU A 30 -2.00 -4.40 -11.08
CA LEU A 30 -0.55 -4.32 -11.08
C LEU A 30 0.05 -5.56 -11.79
N GLY A 31 1.38 -5.62 -11.84
CA GLY A 31 2.10 -6.81 -12.29
C GLY A 31 1.95 -8.00 -11.33
N GLN A 32 2.23 -9.21 -11.84
CA GLN A 32 2.28 -10.47 -11.08
C GLN A 32 0.97 -10.85 -10.34
N GLY A 33 -0.19 -10.47 -10.88
CA GLY A 33 -1.50 -10.82 -10.31
C GLY A 33 -1.88 -10.03 -9.05
N LEU A 34 -1.10 -8.99 -8.71
CA LEU A 34 -1.46 -8.02 -7.70
C LEU A 34 -2.39 -6.96 -8.27
N ALA A 35 -3.09 -6.30 -7.36
CA ALA A 35 -3.85 -5.10 -7.63
C ALA A 35 -3.58 -4.06 -6.55
N LEU A 36 -3.92 -2.82 -6.89
CA LEU A 36 -3.76 -1.62 -6.10
C LEU A 36 -5.14 -0.98 -5.90
N MET A 37 -5.44 -0.58 -4.68
CA MET A 37 -6.58 0.25 -4.34
C MET A 37 -6.05 1.56 -3.73
N PRO A 38 -6.01 2.67 -4.49
CA PRO A 38 -5.57 3.95 -3.96
C PRO A 38 -6.48 4.42 -2.83
N MET A 39 -5.86 4.94 -1.77
CA MET A 39 -6.55 5.62 -0.68
C MET A 39 -6.83 7.07 -1.09
N THR A 40 -7.81 7.26 -1.96
CA THR A 40 -8.27 8.59 -2.38
C THR A 40 -8.94 9.33 -1.22
N ALA A 41 -9.10 10.65 -1.33
CA ALA A 41 -9.85 11.42 -0.34
C ALA A 41 -11.27 10.85 -0.12
N GLN A 42 -11.96 10.51 -1.21
CA GLN A 42 -13.30 9.93 -1.13
C GLN A 42 -13.32 8.56 -0.44
N LEU A 43 -12.32 7.70 -0.68
CA LEU A 43 -12.23 6.42 0.00
C LEU A 43 -11.91 6.59 1.49
N PHE A 44 -11.00 7.51 1.81
CA PHE A 44 -10.64 7.83 3.19
C PHE A 44 -11.87 8.27 4.01
N ASP A 45 -12.64 9.22 3.49
CA ASP A 45 -13.83 9.75 4.15
C ASP A 45 -14.92 8.69 4.33
N ALA A 46 -15.03 7.74 3.39
CA ALA A 46 -15.99 6.64 3.47
C ALA A 46 -15.53 5.50 4.41
N ALA A 47 -14.22 5.38 4.65
CA ALA A 47 -13.62 4.27 5.39
C ALA A 47 -13.36 4.58 6.86
N THR A 48 -13.12 5.84 7.20
CA THR A 48 -12.85 6.29 8.57
C THR A 48 -14.06 6.10 9.49
N ASP A 49 -13.81 5.68 10.74
CA ASP A 49 -14.83 5.65 11.81
C ASP A 49 -14.85 6.93 12.66
N GLY A 50 -14.05 7.94 12.28
CA GLY A 50 -13.90 9.20 13.01
C GLY A 50 -12.84 9.17 14.11
N THR A 51 -12.17 8.05 14.33
CA THR A 51 -10.98 7.97 15.19
C THR A 51 -9.70 8.33 14.43
N GLU A 52 -8.60 8.55 15.15
CA GLU A 52 -7.30 8.77 14.54
C GLU A 52 -6.75 7.48 13.92
N GLY A 53 -6.03 7.63 12.81
CA GLY A 53 -5.32 6.53 12.16
C GLY A 53 -4.31 5.87 13.12
N SER A 54 -4.15 4.55 13.01
CA SER A 54 -3.18 3.79 13.80
C SER A 54 -1.84 3.64 13.08
N LEU A 55 -0.84 3.11 13.78
CA LEU A 55 0.43 2.64 13.22
C LEU A 55 1.33 3.73 12.57
N GLY A 56 1.03 5.01 12.77
CA GLY A 56 1.88 6.13 12.36
C GLY A 56 1.78 6.53 10.89
N PHE A 57 0.85 5.96 10.13
CA PHE A 57 0.59 6.33 8.74
C PHE A 57 -0.07 7.71 8.62
N TRP A 58 0.16 8.40 7.51
CA TRP A 58 -0.41 9.71 7.22
C TRP A 58 -1.87 9.64 6.77
N ARG A 59 -2.24 8.63 5.98
CA ARG A 59 -3.57 8.50 5.37
C ARG A 59 -4.23 7.14 5.62
N LEU A 60 -3.79 6.38 6.62
CA LEU A 60 -4.56 5.22 7.09
C LEU A 60 -5.80 5.71 7.88
N PRO A 61 -7.04 5.45 7.43
CA PRO A 61 -8.22 5.93 8.14
C PRO A 61 -8.35 5.28 9.54
N GLY A 62 -8.97 5.99 10.48
CA GLY A 62 -9.30 5.46 11.80
C GLY A 62 -10.10 4.16 11.70
N GLY A 63 -9.67 3.14 12.45
CA GLY A 63 -10.29 1.80 12.47
C GLY A 63 -10.10 0.96 11.20
N PHE A 64 -9.40 1.46 10.18
CA PHE A 64 -9.22 0.75 8.92
C PHE A 64 -8.23 -0.44 9.04
N ASP A 65 -7.32 -0.39 10.00
CA ASP A 65 -6.41 -1.50 10.35
C ASP A 65 -7.14 -2.80 10.69
N LYS A 66 -8.30 -2.72 11.34
CA LYS A 66 -9.19 -3.87 11.60
C LYS A 66 -9.75 -4.45 10.31
N ARG A 67 -10.17 -3.59 9.37
CA ARG A 67 -10.63 -4.05 8.05
C ARG A 67 -9.51 -4.72 7.27
N LEU A 68 -8.30 -4.16 7.30
CA LEU A 68 -7.12 -4.77 6.68
C LEU A 68 -6.81 -6.14 7.30
N ALA A 69 -6.93 -6.27 8.62
CA ALA A 69 -6.81 -7.55 9.32
C ALA A 69 -7.89 -8.54 8.85
N ASP A 70 -9.16 -8.14 8.80
CA ASP A 70 -10.26 -9.00 8.34
C ASP A 70 -10.07 -9.46 6.90
N TRP A 71 -9.70 -8.54 5.99
CA TRP A 71 -9.41 -8.86 4.59
C TRP A 71 -8.24 -9.83 4.45
N SER A 72 -7.28 -9.75 5.38
CA SER A 72 -6.09 -10.60 5.33
C SER A 72 -6.37 -12.09 5.58
N ALA A 73 -7.57 -12.45 6.07
CA ALA A 73 -8.03 -13.83 6.16
C ALA A 73 -8.26 -14.49 4.80
N ALA A 74 -8.50 -13.69 3.74
CA ALA A 74 -8.63 -14.18 2.37
C ALA A 74 -7.30 -14.21 1.60
N GLY A 75 -6.25 -13.59 2.15
CA GLY A 75 -4.91 -13.54 1.56
C GLY A 75 -4.14 -12.32 2.04
N VAL A 76 -2.81 -12.32 1.90
CA VAL A 76 -1.94 -11.24 2.41
C VAL A 76 -2.33 -9.86 1.85
N VAL A 77 -2.42 -8.86 2.72
CA VAL A 77 -2.76 -7.47 2.39
C VAL A 77 -1.67 -6.54 2.91
N ALA A 78 -1.23 -5.59 2.10
CA ALA A 78 -0.33 -4.52 2.50
C ALA A 78 -1.01 -3.16 2.43
N TYR A 79 -0.66 -2.28 3.35
CA TYR A 79 -0.94 -0.85 3.23
C TYR A 79 0.39 -0.11 3.14
N VAL A 80 0.50 0.78 2.15
CA VAL A 80 1.74 1.48 1.82
C VAL A 80 1.51 2.96 1.62
N GLU A 81 2.49 3.76 2.05
CA GLU A 81 2.53 5.18 1.75
C GLU A 81 3.93 5.60 1.33
N ALA A 82 4.00 6.55 0.40
CA ALA A 82 5.24 7.15 -0.04
C ALA A 82 5.00 8.59 -0.48
N GLU A 83 5.92 9.46 -0.09
CA GLU A 83 6.03 10.82 -0.62
C GLU A 83 7.49 11.07 -0.98
N TYR A 84 7.74 11.51 -2.21
CA TYR A 84 9.06 11.93 -2.67
C TYR A 84 8.98 13.29 -3.35
N PHE A 85 9.98 14.12 -3.08
CA PHE A 85 10.23 15.35 -3.80
C PHE A 85 11.71 15.46 -4.14
N GLY A 86 12.04 15.58 -5.43
CA GLY A 86 13.43 15.75 -5.85
C GLY A 86 14.34 14.53 -5.58
N GLY A 87 13.76 13.33 -5.46
CA GLY A 87 14.48 12.09 -5.20
C GLY A 87 14.73 11.80 -3.72
N VAL A 88 14.31 12.70 -2.83
CA VAL A 88 14.32 12.50 -1.38
C VAL A 88 12.88 12.33 -0.93
N GLY A 89 12.63 11.42 0.01
CA GLY A 89 11.29 11.10 0.42
C GLY A 89 11.24 10.09 1.54
N GLU A 90 10.01 9.77 1.93
CA GLU A 90 9.68 8.93 3.07
C GLU A 90 8.74 7.81 2.61
N GLN A 91 8.85 6.67 3.28
CA GLN A 91 7.97 5.53 3.04
C GLN A 91 7.46 4.91 4.33
N HIS A 92 6.20 4.49 4.28
CA HIS A 92 5.57 3.65 5.28
C HIS A 92 5.03 2.38 4.66
N ALA A 93 5.09 1.28 5.40
CA ALA A 93 4.45 0.04 4.99
C ALA A 93 4.10 -0.86 6.18
N ALA A 94 2.96 -1.53 6.10
CA ALA A 94 2.59 -2.61 7.00
C ALA A 94 1.90 -3.72 6.19
N VAL A 95 2.01 -4.95 6.68
CA VAL A 95 1.43 -6.13 6.04
C VAL A 95 0.66 -6.94 7.05
N TRP A 96 -0.53 -7.37 6.66
CA TRP A 96 -1.41 -8.24 7.40
C TRP A 96 -1.52 -9.60 6.70
N ALA A 97 -1.53 -10.66 7.49
CA ALA A 97 -1.88 -12.02 7.07
C ALA A 97 -2.63 -12.71 8.21
N ASP A 98 -3.68 -13.46 7.87
CA ASP A 98 -4.45 -14.26 8.82
C ASP A 98 -4.96 -13.46 10.04
N GLY A 99 -5.36 -12.21 9.82
CA GLY A 99 -5.90 -11.33 10.87
C GLY A 99 -4.85 -10.59 11.71
N ALA A 100 -3.56 -10.75 11.43
CA ALA A 100 -2.48 -10.17 12.23
C ALA A 100 -1.48 -9.39 11.39
N VAL A 101 -0.83 -8.38 11.99
CA VAL A 101 0.31 -7.69 11.38
C VAL A 101 1.52 -8.61 11.38
N VAL A 102 2.03 -8.94 10.19
CA VAL A 102 3.18 -9.84 9.97
C VAL A 102 4.43 -9.10 9.48
N LEU A 103 4.30 -7.82 9.14
CA LEU A 103 5.40 -6.90 8.87
C LEU A 103 4.99 -5.47 9.23
N GLY A 104 5.87 -4.75 9.90
CA GLY A 104 5.70 -3.32 10.18
C GLY A 104 4.95 -3.00 11.48
N PRO A 105 4.54 -1.73 11.67
CA PRO A 105 4.71 -0.64 10.71
C PRO A 105 6.19 -0.33 10.50
N LEU A 106 6.60 -0.34 9.22
CA LEU A 106 7.91 0.11 8.80
C LEU A 106 7.79 1.57 8.41
N HIS A 107 8.78 2.34 8.82
CA HIS A 107 8.89 3.76 8.50
C HIS A 107 10.35 4.07 8.22
N VAL A 108 10.63 4.70 7.09
CA VAL A 108 11.93 5.30 6.80
C VAL A 108 11.70 6.76 6.44
N PRO A 109 12.07 7.70 7.31
CA PRO A 109 11.81 9.12 7.11
C PRO A 109 12.70 9.74 6.04
N GLU A 110 12.33 10.94 5.62
CA GLU A 110 13.08 11.72 4.64
C GLU A 110 14.58 11.81 4.99
N GLY A 111 15.43 11.59 3.98
CA GLY A 111 16.89 11.73 4.09
C GLY A 111 17.59 10.56 4.77
N GLN A 112 16.87 9.53 5.24
CA GLN A 112 17.48 8.30 5.75
C GLN A 112 17.66 7.25 4.65
N PRO A 113 18.82 6.58 4.58
CA PRO A 113 19.05 5.53 3.59
C PRO A 113 18.24 4.27 3.95
N PHE A 114 17.83 3.53 2.92
CA PHE A 114 17.27 2.19 3.14
C PHE A 114 18.33 1.22 3.64
N GLY A 115 17.95 0.39 4.61
CA GLY A 115 18.78 -0.72 5.08
C GLY A 115 18.94 -1.81 4.01
N SER A 116 19.72 -2.85 4.32
CA SER A 116 19.95 -4.00 3.42
C SER A 116 18.67 -4.75 3.05
N ALA A 117 17.62 -4.64 3.86
CA ALA A 117 16.31 -5.19 3.57
C ALA A 117 15.53 -4.42 2.50
N GLY A 118 16.03 -3.27 2.01
CA GLY A 118 15.38 -2.41 1.01
C GLY A 118 14.32 -1.47 1.60
N SER A 119 13.60 -0.78 0.72
CA SER A 119 12.55 0.17 1.10
C SER A 119 11.36 -0.51 1.81
N PRO A 120 10.61 0.19 2.67
CA PRO A 120 9.38 -0.34 3.27
C PRO A 120 8.42 -0.97 2.26
N ILE A 121 8.19 -0.30 1.12
CA ILE A 121 7.28 -0.82 0.09
C ILE A 121 7.83 -2.10 -0.56
N SER A 122 9.11 -2.14 -0.91
CA SER A 122 9.72 -3.35 -1.49
C SER A 122 9.70 -4.54 -0.52
N GLN A 123 9.86 -4.28 0.79
CA GLN A 123 9.71 -5.31 1.82
C GLN A 123 8.26 -5.83 1.90
N ALA A 124 7.26 -4.95 1.82
CA ALA A 124 5.86 -5.35 1.78
C ALA A 124 5.50 -6.15 0.52
N LEU A 125 5.99 -5.73 -0.64
CA LEU A 125 5.77 -6.43 -1.92
C LEU A 125 6.36 -7.86 -1.90
N ARG A 126 7.52 -8.07 -1.25
CA ARG A 126 8.06 -9.43 -1.04
C ARG A 126 7.13 -10.30 -0.20
N ARG A 127 6.47 -9.74 0.82
CA ARG A 127 5.48 -10.49 1.62
C ARG A 127 4.22 -10.83 0.82
N LEU A 128 3.89 -10.04 -0.19
CA LEU A 128 2.84 -10.32 -1.16
C LEU A 128 3.25 -11.35 -2.23
N GLY A 129 4.50 -11.82 -2.21
CA GLY A 129 5.02 -12.83 -3.13
C GLY A 129 5.64 -12.27 -4.40
N VAL A 130 5.92 -10.96 -4.47
CA VAL A 130 6.59 -10.36 -5.63
C VAL A 130 8.01 -10.90 -5.74
N VAL A 131 8.35 -11.35 -6.95
CA VAL A 131 9.71 -11.71 -7.32
C VAL A 131 10.27 -10.61 -8.21
N ALA A 132 11.29 -9.90 -7.70
CA ALA A 132 11.99 -8.86 -8.44
C ALA A 132 12.64 -9.41 -9.73
N GLY A 133 12.65 -8.59 -10.79
CA GLY A 133 13.38 -8.89 -12.02
C GLY A 133 14.90 -8.77 -11.84
N ALA A 134 15.68 -9.31 -12.78
CA ALA A 134 17.15 -9.29 -12.70
C ALA A 134 17.76 -7.87 -12.65
N ALA A 135 17.04 -6.86 -13.15
CA ALA A 135 17.48 -5.46 -13.21
C ALA A 135 16.48 -4.47 -12.57
N THR A 136 15.43 -4.95 -11.90
CA THR A 136 14.37 -4.12 -11.34
C THR A 136 14.02 -4.58 -9.94
N ASP A 137 13.78 -3.65 -9.02
CA ASP A 137 13.25 -3.99 -7.69
C ASP A 137 11.77 -4.38 -7.76
N GLU A 138 11.20 -4.80 -6.63
CA GLU A 138 9.80 -5.21 -6.55
C GLU A 138 8.85 -4.09 -6.99
N PHE A 139 9.15 -2.84 -6.60
CA PHE A 139 8.36 -1.65 -6.91
C PHE A 139 8.25 -1.43 -8.43
N ALA A 140 9.38 -1.43 -9.13
CA ALA A 140 9.42 -1.29 -10.58
C ALA A 140 8.78 -2.51 -11.26
N THR A 141 9.03 -3.71 -10.73
CA THR A 141 8.55 -4.97 -11.30
C THR A 141 7.02 -5.07 -11.34
N VAL A 142 6.31 -4.59 -10.31
CA VAL A 142 4.84 -4.58 -10.31
C VAL A 142 4.24 -3.34 -11.00
N GLY A 143 5.10 -2.43 -11.46
CA GLY A 143 4.69 -1.25 -12.22
C GLY A 143 4.17 -0.09 -11.37
N LEU A 144 4.58 0.05 -10.10
CA LEU A 144 4.18 1.19 -9.25
C LEU A 144 4.74 2.54 -9.73
N HIS A 145 5.73 2.52 -10.63
CA HIS A 145 6.30 3.71 -11.26
C HIS A 145 5.44 4.28 -12.41
N ARG A 146 4.32 3.63 -12.79
CA ARG A 146 3.48 4.04 -13.92
C ARG A 146 2.78 5.39 -13.70
N HIS A 147 2.40 5.68 -12.47
CA HIS A 147 1.74 6.92 -12.09
C HIS A 147 2.48 7.54 -10.90
N ARG A 148 2.45 8.86 -10.81
CA ARG A 148 3.17 9.61 -9.77
C ARG A 148 2.28 10.09 -8.65
N HIS A 149 0.96 10.07 -8.81
CA HIS A 149 0.00 10.44 -7.77
C HIS A 149 -1.05 9.35 -7.58
N SER A 150 -1.52 9.15 -6.34
CA SER A 150 -2.56 8.16 -5.99
C SER A 150 -3.81 8.27 -6.86
N GLU A 151 -4.27 9.49 -7.13
CA GLU A 151 -5.48 9.77 -7.93
C GLU A 151 -5.30 9.41 -9.41
N ASP A 152 -4.09 9.50 -9.97
CA ASP A 152 -3.82 9.19 -11.38
C ASP A 152 -4.04 7.70 -11.72
N TRP A 153 -4.09 6.84 -10.72
CA TRP A 153 -4.36 5.41 -10.89
C TRP A 153 -5.81 5.10 -11.26
N ILE A 154 -6.74 6.02 -10.95
CA ILE A 154 -8.19 5.82 -11.15
C ILE A 154 -8.78 6.75 -12.22
N ALA A 155 -7.92 7.52 -12.90
CA ALA A 155 -8.28 8.48 -13.94
C ALA A 155 -8.60 7.82 -15.29
#